data_AF-A0A950F1G0-F1
#
_entry.id   AF-A0A950F1G0-F1
#
_cell.length_a   1.000
_cell.length_b   1.000
_cell.length_c   1.000
_cell.angle_alpha   90.00
_cell.angle_beta   90.00
_cell.angle_gamma   90.00
#
_symmetry.space_group_name_H-M   'P 1'
#
loop_
_entity.id
_entity.type
_entity.pdbx_description
1 polymer ?
#
loop_
_entity_poly.entity_id
_entity_poly.type
_entity_poly.pdbx_seq_one_letter_code
_entity_poly.pdbx_strand_id
1 'polypeptide(L)'
;MRGDVQMRTMESSYSTKEVTKVPGWHGLVAWDLLFNNLTTGLFLFAAVGELALPGLLAPVAKAAYPVALVFLLTDLMLLVLDLGDPLRFHHMLRVFKPSSPMSLGTWSLTAYSLPLTLIVAIEAAQALNLLPAGSIVLEWVRKLAVVVGFLPAFGSLAYKGVLFSTSSQPGWKDARWLGGWMANSALTLGCAELLAVSVLTGHPRAAAALRTVAAVLLLLNLIPTGLLFL
;
A
#
# COMPACT_ATOMS: atom_id res chain seq x y z
N MET A 1 47.77 39.67 -39.74
CA MET A 1 47.64 38.78 -38.56
C MET A 1 46.18 38.81 -38.14
N ARG A 2 45.38 37.83 -38.62
CA ARG A 2 43.99 37.62 -38.20
C ARG A 2 44.04 36.79 -36.92
N GLY A 3 43.59 37.35 -35.80
CA GLY A 3 43.51 36.62 -34.54
C GLY A 3 42.39 35.61 -34.59
N ASP A 4 42.73 34.34 -34.37
CA ASP A 4 41.78 33.26 -34.19
C ASP A 4 40.97 33.51 -32.92
N VAL A 5 39.76 34.05 -33.09
CA VAL A 5 38.76 34.09 -32.02
C VAL A 5 38.30 32.65 -31.84
N GLN A 6 38.90 31.95 -30.88
CA GLN A 6 38.34 30.71 -30.35
C GLN A 6 36.94 31.03 -29.82
N MET A 7 35.91 30.71 -30.62
CA MET A 7 34.56 30.56 -30.11
C MET A 7 34.56 29.37 -29.16
N ARG A 8 34.90 29.62 -27.88
CA ARG A 8 34.38 28.78 -26.80
C ARG A 8 32.87 28.93 -26.89
N THR A 9 32.20 27.99 -27.54
CA THR A 9 30.83 27.66 -27.21
C THR A 9 30.82 27.41 -25.70
N MET A 10 30.49 28.45 -24.93
CA MET A 10 30.06 28.26 -23.57
C MET A 10 28.76 27.48 -23.70
N GLU A 11 28.85 26.15 -23.75
CA GLU A 11 27.72 25.31 -23.38
C GLU A 11 27.28 25.84 -22.02
N SER A 12 26.16 26.56 -22.01
CA SER A 12 25.58 27.05 -20.78
C SER A 12 25.38 25.83 -19.90
N SER A 13 26.06 25.75 -18.75
CA SER A 13 25.94 24.61 -17.84
C SER A 13 24.49 24.32 -17.42
N TYR A 14 23.57 25.27 -17.66
CA TYR A 14 22.13 25.12 -17.48
C TYR A 14 21.43 24.33 -18.59
N SER A 15 21.85 24.39 -19.85
CA SER A 15 21.14 23.74 -20.96
C SER A 15 21.28 22.22 -20.98
N THR A 16 22.25 21.67 -20.24
CA THR A 16 22.50 20.23 -20.11
C THR A 16 21.94 19.63 -18.82
N LYS A 17 21.32 20.42 -17.94
CA LYS A 17 20.74 19.97 -16.67
C LYS A 17 19.22 19.79 -16.77
N GLU A 18 18.69 18.73 -16.15
CA GLU A 18 17.25 18.55 -16.03
C GLU A 18 16.64 19.70 -15.20
N VAL A 19 15.84 20.55 -15.85
CA VAL A 19 15.19 21.68 -15.18
C VAL A 19 13.94 21.17 -14.46
N THR A 20 14.09 20.86 -13.17
CA THR A 20 12.99 20.39 -12.32
C THR A 20 12.91 21.20 -11.04
N LYS A 21 11.68 21.40 -10.55
CA LYS A 21 11.45 21.97 -9.22
C LYS A 21 11.70 20.87 -8.19
N VAL A 22 12.42 21.20 -7.11
CA VAL A 22 12.57 20.30 -5.96
C VAL A 22 11.16 19.88 -5.48
N PRO A 23 10.91 18.57 -5.32
CA PRO A 23 9.61 18.09 -4.90
C PRO A 23 9.35 18.57 -3.47
N GLY A 24 8.13 19.05 -3.20
CA GLY A 24 7.69 19.42 -1.86
C GLY A 24 7.36 18.22 -0.97
N TRP A 25 7.94 17.05 -1.25
CA TRP A 25 7.69 15.83 -0.47
C TRP A 25 8.41 15.94 0.86
N HIS A 26 7.65 15.98 1.94
CA HIS A 26 8.18 15.98 3.31
C HIS A 26 8.11 14.57 3.90
N GLY A 27 8.57 14.42 5.14
CA GLY A 27 8.52 13.13 5.84
C GLY A 27 7.12 12.50 5.93
N LEU A 28 6.05 13.32 5.84
CA LEU A 28 4.67 12.84 5.80
C LEU A 28 4.43 11.84 4.66
N VAL A 29 4.96 12.10 3.47
CA VAL A 29 4.83 11.22 2.30
C VAL A 29 5.48 9.85 2.57
N ALA A 30 6.63 9.83 3.25
CA ALA A 30 7.30 8.57 3.58
C ALA A 30 6.51 7.74 4.60
N TRP A 31 5.90 8.38 5.60
CA TRP A 31 5.03 7.71 6.55
C TRP A 31 3.73 7.22 5.90
N ASP A 32 3.10 8.04 5.07
CA ASP A 32 1.93 7.69 4.26
C ASP A 32 2.21 6.45 3.39
N LEU A 33 3.34 6.42 2.67
CA LEU A 33 3.77 5.23 1.92
C LEU A 33 3.90 3.97 2.79
N LEU A 34 4.50 4.11 3.98
CA LEU A 34 4.68 2.99 4.89
C LEU A 34 3.34 2.46 5.38
N PHE A 35 2.47 3.31 5.91
CA PHE A 35 1.19 2.89 6.46
C PHE A 35 0.25 2.33 5.40
N ASN A 36 0.29 2.87 4.17
CA ASN A 36 -0.41 2.28 3.04
C ASN A 36 0.05 0.85 2.74
N ASN A 37 1.36 0.60 2.75
CA ASN A 37 1.91 -0.73 2.52
C ASN A 37 1.57 -1.70 3.66
N LEU A 38 1.60 -1.24 4.92
CA LEU A 38 1.23 -2.05 6.09
C LEU A 38 -0.25 -2.47 6.02
N THR A 39 -1.18 -1.53 5.81
CA THR A 39 -2.61 -1.87 5.74
C THR A 39 -2.94 -2.80 4.57
N THR A 40 -2.49 -2.47 3.36
CA THR A 40 -2.86 -3.22 2.16
C THR A 40 -2.17 -4.58 2.12
N GLY A 41 -0.90 -4.64 2.52
CA GLY A 41 -0.13 -5.86 2.66
C GLY A 41 -0.78 -6.84 3.64
N LEU A 42 -1.04 -6.38 4.87
CA LEU A 42 -1.66 -7.21 5.92
C LEU A 42 -3.04 -7.71 5.50
N PHE A 43 -3.88 -6.83 4.93
CA PHE A 43 -5.20 -7.24 4.47
C PHE A 43 -5.13 -8.29 3.35
N LEU A 44 -4.28 -8.08 2.33
CA LEU A 44 -4.17 -9.03 1.22
C LEU A 44 -3.65 -10.40 1.70
N PHE A 45 -2.65 -10.43 2.57
CA PHE A 45 -2.16 -11.69 3.14
C PHE A 45 -3.19 -12.38 4.02
N ALA A 46 -3.89 -11.62 4.88
CA ALA A 46 -4.97 -12.14 5.71
C ALA A 46 -6.10 -12.72 4.85
N ALA A 47 -6.53 -11.99 3.81
CA ALA A 47 -7.56 -12.41 2.87
C ALA A 47 -7.19 -13.69 2.10
N VAL A 48 -6.00 -13.74 1.49
CA VAL A 48 -5.53 -14.98 0.84
C VAL A 48 -5.45 -16.12 1.84
N GLY A 49 -4.91 -15.85 3.03
CA GLY A 49 -4.74 -16.84 4.08
C GLY A 49 -6.05 -17.48 4.52
N GLU A 50 -7.05 -16.66 4.86
CA GLU A 50 -8.33 -17.19 5.32
C GLU A 50 -9.15 -17.87 4.21
N LEU A 51 -9.01 -17.44 2.95
CA LEU A 51 -9.72 -18.04 1.83
C LEU A 51 -9.07 -19.36 1.38
N ALA A 52 -7.73 -19.42 1.36
CA ALA A 52 -7.00 -20.60 0.90
C ALA A 52 -6.85 -21.66 2.01
N LEU A 53 -6.65 -21.23 3.26
CA LEU A 53 -6.39 -22.10 4.41
C LEU A 53 -7.28 -21.71 5.60
N PRO A 54 -8.62 -21.78 5.46
CA PRO A 54 -9.55 -21.29 6.48
C PRO A 54 -9.35 -21.94 7.85
N GLY A 55 -9.05 -23.24 7.89
CA GLY A 55 -8.81 -23.95 9.16
C GLY A 55 -7.53 -23.54 9.90
N LEU A 56 -6.57 -22.91 9.21
CA LEU A 56 -5.29 -22.51 9.78
C LEU A 56 -5.20 -21.01 10.03
N LEU A 57 -5.64 -20.21 9.06
CA LEU A 57 -5.37 -18.76 9.01
C LEU A 57 -6.61 -17.90 9.27
N ALA A 58 -7.83 -18.42 9.21
CA ALA A 58 -9.01 -17.59 9.48
C ALA A 58 -8.99 -16.95 10.89
N PRO A 59 -8.66 -17.66 11.99
CA PRO A 59 -8.59 -17.01 13.32
C PRO A 59 -7.55 -15.88 13.39
N VAL A 60 -6.41 -16.06 12.71
CA VAL A 60 -5.34 -15.06 12.65
C VAL A 60 -5.76 -13.86 11.79
N ALA A 61 -6.42 -14.11 10.66
CA ALA A 61 -6.93 -13.07 9.77
C ALA A 61 -7.95 -12.16 10.48
N LYS A 62 -8.89 -12.75 11.24
CA LYS A 62 -9.85 -12.00 12.07
C LYS A 62 -9.15 -11.05 13.06
N ALA A 63 -8.05 -11.51 13.68
CA ALA A 63 -7.26 -10.66 14.57
C ALA A 63 -6.43 -9.58 13.82
N ALA A 64 -6.12 -9.81 12.55
CA ALA A 64 -5.33 -8.90 11.72
C ALA A 64 -6.16 -7.76 11.10
N TYR A 65 -7.44 -7.95 10.78
CA TYR A 65 -8.25 -6.91 10.14
C TYR A 65 -8.38 -5.62 10.96
N PRO A 66 -8.58 -5.64 12.30
CA PRO A 66 -8.55 -4.42 13.10
C PRO A 66 -7.19 -3.69 13.06
N VAL A 67 -6.09 -4.45 13.01
CA VAL A 67 -4.74 -3.87 12.89
C VAL A 67 -4.56 -3.19 11.54
N ALA A 68 -4.97 -3.84 10.45
CA ALA A 68 -4.99 -3.24 9.12
C ALA A 68 -5.85 -1.96 9.11
N LEU A 69 -7.02 -1.95 9.75
CA LEU A 69 -7.86 -0.77 9.82
C LEU A 69 -7.18 0.41 10.55
N VAL A 70 -6.44 0.15 11.64
CA VAL A 70 -5.65 1.19 12.32
C VAL A 70 -4.59 1.77 11.39
N PHE A 71 -3.89 0.93 10.61
CA PHE A 71 -2.93 1.40 9.62
C PHE A 71 -3.59 2.19 8.49
N LEU A 72 -4.76 1.76 8.00
CA LEU A 72 -5.53 2.49 7.00
C LEU A 72 -5.95 3.88 7.49
N LEU A 73 -6.46 3.98 8.73
CA LEU A 73 -6.86 5.27 9.29
C LEU A 73 -5.65 6.20 9.46
N THR A 74 -4.49 5.64 9.82
CA THR A 74 -3.24 6.39 9.91
C THR A 74 -2.77 6.87 8.53
N ASP A 75 -2.80 5.99 7.51
CA ASP A 75 -2.52 6.31 6.11
C ASP A 75 -3.42 7.45 5.61
N LEU A 76 -4.74 7.33 5.78
CA LEU A 76 -5.71 8.35 5.39
C LEU A 76 -5.47 9.69 6.09
N MET A 77 -5.15 9.67 7.39
CA MET A 77 -4.83 10.90 8.13
C MET A 77 -3.58 11.58 7.56
N LEU A 78 -2.51 10.82 7.31
CA LEU A 78 -1.26 11.35 6.75
C LEU A 78 -1.46 11.89 5.33
N LEU A 79 -2.19 11.16 4.48
CA LEU A 79 -2.56 11.59 3.13
C LEU A 79 -3.34 12.91 3.15
N VAL A 80 -4.32 13.04 4.05
CA VAL A 80 -5.15 14.24 4.16
C VAL A 80 -4.34 15.46 4.66
N LEU A 81 -3.39 15.23 5.56
CA LEU A 81 -2.50 16.28 6.06
C LEU A 81 -1.48 16.73 4.98
N ASP A 82 -0.98 15.79 4.16
CA ASP A 82 -0.03 16.08 3.09
C ASP A 82 -0.64 16.96 1.97
N LEU A 83 -1.97 16.93 1.79
CA LEU A 83 -2.67 17.77 0.82
C LEU A 83 -2.62 19.27 1.13
N GLY A 84 -2.26 19.67 2.35
CA GLY A 84 -2.13 21.07 2.79
C GLY A 84 -3.46 21.79 3.09
N ASP A 85 -4.57 21.43 2.43
CA ASP A 85 -5.93 21.87 2.79
C ASP A 85 -6.85 20.65 3.06
N PRO A 86 -6.86 20.13 4.29
CA PRO A 86 -7.62 18.94 4.67
C PRO A 86 -9.12 19.03 4.37
N LEU A 87 -9.72 20.22 4.49
CA LEU A 87 -11.16 20.43 4.34
C LEU A 87 -11.62 20.20 2.89
N ARG A 88 -10.70 20.30 1.94
CA ARG A 88 -10.96 20.11 0.50
C ARG A 88 -10.68 18.70 -0.01
N PHE A 89 -10.28 17.75 0.84
CA PHE A 89 -10.01 16.37 0.43
C PHE A 89 -11.14 15.76 -0.42
N HIS A 90 -12.40 16.01 -0.03
CA HIS A 90 -13.58 15.52 -0.76
C HIS A 90 -13.61 15.96 -2.24
N HIS A 91 -12.89 17.02 -2.62
CA HIS A 91 -12.75 17.42 -4.02
C HIS A 91 -11.99 16.40 -4.88
N MET A 92 -11.07 15.64 -4.29
CA MET A 92 -10.37 14.55 -5.00
C MET A 92 -11.29 13.38 -5.33
N LEU A 93 -12.33 13.17 -4.52
CA LEU A 93 -13.30 12.09 -4.68
C LEU A 93 -14.45 12.43 -5.64
N ARG A 94 -14.49 13.65 -6.21
CA ARG A 94 -15.58 14.05 -7.12
C ARG A 94 -15.45 13.49 -8.54
N VAL A 95 -14.21 13.26 -9.00
CA VAL A 95 -13.94 12.86 -10.38
C VAL A 95 -13.12 11.59 -10.40
N PHE A 96 -13.61 10.59 -11.13
CA PHE A 96 -12.86 9.39 -11.44
C PHE A 96 -12.08 9.59 -12.75
N LYS A 97 -10.75 9.68 -12.65
CA LYS A 97 -9.84 9.86 -13.80
C LYS A 97 -8.83 8.69 -13.85
N PRO A 98 -9.16 7.58 -14.53
CA PRO A 98 -8.30 6.39 -14.59
C PRO A 98 -6.89 6.64 -15.12
N SER A 99 -6.73 7.64 -15.99
CA SER A 99 -5.43 8.01 -16.57
C SER A 99 -4.50 8.74 -15.59
N SER A 100 -5.00 9.17 -14.42
CA SER A 100 -4.21 9.79 -13.36
C SER A 100 -3.96 8.78 -12.25
N PRO A 101 -2.70 8.38 -11.99
CA PRO A 101 -2.36 7.49 -10.88
C PRO A 101 -2.88 8.00 -9.52
N MET A 102 -2.87 9.32 -9.30
CA MET A 102 -3.39 9.93 -8.07
C MET A 102 -4.90 9.70 -7.90
N SER A 103 -5.69 9.89 -8.97
CA SER A 103 -7.14 9.69 -8.92
C SER A 103 -7.46 8.21 -8.76
N LEU A 104 -6.87 7.35 -9.59
CA LEU A 104 -7.07 5.90 -9.50
C LEU A 104 -6.72 5.37 -8.10
N GLY A 105 -5.57 5.77 -7.56
CA GLY A 105 -5.14 5.39 -6.22
C GLY A 105 -6.06 5.82 -5.10
N THR A 106 -6.52 7.08 -5.13
CA THR A 106 -7.45 7.61 -4.12
C THR A 106 -8.79 6.85 -4.16
N TRP A 107 -9.28 6.53 -5.36
CA TRP A 107 -10.48 5.71 -5.54
C TRP A 107 -10.27 4.26 -5.11
N SER A 108 -9.12 3.65 -5.40
CA SER A 108 -8.77 2.31 -4.91
C SER A 108 -8.70 2.26 -3.39
N LEU A 109 -8.07 3.25 -2.76
CA LEU A 109 -7.99 3.37 -1.30
C LEU A 109 -9.38 3.53 -0.67
N THR A 110 -10.24 4.36 -1.26
CA THR A 110 -11.62 4.57 -0.79
C THR A 110 -12.49 3.32 -0.99
N ALA A 111 -12.37 2.65 -2.13
CA ALA A 111 -13.08 1.41 -2.41
C ALA A 111 -12.59 0.26 -1.52
N TYR A 112 -11.33 0.29 -1.08
CA TYR A 112 -10.75 -0.65 -0.12
C TYR A 112 -11.20 -0.37 1.33
N SER A 113 -11.34 0.89 1.72
CA SER A 113 -11.67 1.25 3.10
C SER A 113 -13.05 0.72 3.54
N LEU A 114 -14.02 0.72 2.63
CA LEU A 114 -15.39 0.26 2.89
C LEU A 114 -15.47 -1.22 3.31
N PRO A 115 -14.98 -2.19 2.51
CA PRO A 115 -15.02 -3.59 2.89
C PRO A 115 -14.20 -3.89 4.14
N LEU A 116 -13.01 -3.29 4.31
CA LEU A 116 -12.21 -3.49 5.52
C LEU A 116 -12.97 -3.02 6.77
N THR A 117 -13.58 -1.83 6.72
CA THR A 117 -14.37 -1.29 7.83
C THR A 117 -15.57 -2.17 8.12
N LEU A 118 -16.25 -2.68 7.08
CA LEU A 118 -17.40 -3.57 7.24
C LEU A 118 -17.01 -4.90 7.92
N ILE A 119 -15.88 -5.50 7.52
CA ILE A 119 -15.37 -6.73 8.14
C ILE A 119 -15.14 -6.50 9.63
N VAL A 120 -14.38 -5.46 9.98
CA VAL A 120 -14.07 -5.13 11.38
C VAL A 120 -15.34 -4.79 12.17
N ALA A 121 -16.30 -4.07 11.57
CA ALA A 121 -17.55 -3.72 12.22
C ALA A 121 -18.41 -4.96 12.53
N ILE A 122 -18.52 -5.92 11.59
CA ILE A 122 -19.24 -7.18 11.81
C ILE A 122 -18.58 -7.97 12.94
N GLU A 123 -17.25 -8.13 12.89
CA GLU A 123 -16.50 -8.90 13.89
C GLU A 123 -16.58 -8.26 15.28
N ALA A 124 -16.44 -6.93 15.38
CA ALA A 124 -16.58 -6.20 16.63
C ALA A 124 -18.00 -6.30 17.19
N ALA A 125 -19.03 -6.16 16.35
CA ALA A 125 -20.42 -6.29 16.79
C ALA A 125 -20.77 -7.70 17.26
N GLN A 126 -20.21 -8.75 16.63
CA GLN A 126 -20.32 -10.12 17.12
C GLN A 126 -19.59 -10.31 18.45
N ALA A 127 -18.39 -9.76 18.62
CA ALA A 127 -17.63 -9.84 19.87
C ALA A 127 -18.34 -9.13 21.04
N LEU A 128 -19.10 -8.07 20.76
CA LEU A 128 -19.91 -7.34 21.73
C LEU A 128 -21.31 -7.93 21.94
N ASN A 129 -21.63 -9.08 21.32
CA ASN A 129 -22.95 -9.72 21.34
C ASN A 129 -24.10 -8.81 20.81
N LEU A 130 -23.79 -7.80 19.99
CA LEU A 130 -24.78 -6.94 19.34
C LEU A 130 -25.37 -7.59 18.08
N LEU A 131 -24.61 -8.50 17.46
CA LEU A 131 -25.05 -9.32 16.34
C LEU A 131 -24.96 -10.82 16.71
N PRO A 132 -25.85 -11.66 16.16
CA PRO A 132 -25.83 -13.09 16.44
C PRO A 132 -24.53 -13.73 15.97
N ALA A 133 -23.81 -14.34 16.91
CA ALA A 133 -22.66 -15.19 16.62
C ALA A 133 -23.11 -16.40 15.78
N GLY A 134 -22.34 -16.74 14.74
CA GLY A 134 -22.63 -17.88 13.87
C GLY A 134 -23.74 -17.67 12.84
N SER A 135 -24.24 -16.43 12.66
CA SER A 135 -25.16 -16.12 11.57
C SER A 135 -24.50 -16.39 10.20
N ILE A 136 -25.05 -17.35 9.47
CA ILE A 136 -24.57 -17.72 8.14
C ILE A 136 -24.59 -16.53 7.17
N VAL A 137 -25.62 -15.68 7.26
CA VAL A 137 -25.77 -14.49 6.41
C VAL A 137 -24.65 -13.49 6.68
N LEU A 138 -24.34 -13.21 7.95
CA LEU A 138 -23.26 -12.28 8.31
C LEU A 138 -21.88 -12.82 7.90
N GLU A 139 -21.66 -14.13 8.04
CA GLU A 139 -20.44 -14.78 7.58
C GLU A 139 -20.28 -14.68 6.05
N TRP A 140 -21.36 -14.83 5.28
CA TRP A 140 -21.34 -14.61 3.83
C TRP A 140 -21.05 -13.16 3.46
N VAL A 141 -21.70 -12.20 4.14
CA VAL A 141 -21.45 -10.77 3.92
C VAL A 141 -19.99 -10.42 4.24
N ARG A 142 -19.42 -10.94 5.35
CA ARG A 142 -18.01 -10.74 5.69
C ARG A 142 -17.08 -11.30 4.60
N LYS A 143 -17.30 -12.56 4.18
CA LYS A 143 -16.50 -13.18 3.12
C LYS A 143 -16.62 -12.44 1.79
N LEU A 144 -17.82 -11.96 1.45
CA LEU A 144 -18.02 -11.14 0.26
C LEU A 144 -17.22 -9.83 0.37
N ALA A 145 -17.23 -9.17 1.53
CA ALA A 145 -16.43 -7.97 1.76
C ALA A 145 -14.92 -8.24 1.58
N VAL A 146 -14.42 -9.40 2.03
CA VAL A 146 -13.02 -9.80 1.83
C VAL A 146 -12.69 -9.93 0.35
N VAL A 147 -13.54 -10.63 -0.42
CA VAL A 147 -13.35 -10.82 -1.86
C VAL A 147 -13.46 -9.50 -2.62
N VAL A 148 -14.47 -8.69 -2.32
CA VAL A 148 -14.69 -7.38 -2.96
C VAL A 148 -13.54 -6.42 -2.65
N GLY A 149 -13.02 -6.45 -1.41
CA GLY A 149 -11.90 -5.60 -1.00
C GLY A 149 -10.56 -5.95 -1.63
N PHE A 150 -10.42 -7.15 -2.20
CA PHE A 150 -9.16 -7.65 -2.74
C PHE A 150 -8.61 -6.78 -3.88
N LEU A 151 -9.41 -6.52 -4.91
CA LEU A 151 -8.97 -5.76 -6.08
C LEU A 151 -8.69 -4.27 -5.75
N PRO A 152 -9.55 -3.56 -5.01
CA PRO A 152 -9.23 -2.21 -4.51
C PRO A 152 -7.98 -2.16 -3.65
N ALA A 153 -7.78 -3.13 -2.74
CA ALA A 153 -6.58 -3.21 -1.92
C ALA A 153 -5.33 -3.36 -2.78
N PHE A 154 -5.37 -4.21 -3.81
CA PHE A 154 -4.27 -4.39 -4.75
C PHE A 154 -3.99 -3.12 -5.59
N GLY A 155 -5.05 -2.40 -6.00
CA GLY A 155 -4.88 -1.09 -6.64
C GLY A 155 -4.20 -0.08 -5.71
N SER A 156 -4.61 -0.06 -4.43
CA SER A 156 -4.03 0.79 -3.38
C SER A 156 -2.55 0.42 -3.11
N LEU A 157 -2.24 -0.88 -3.09
CA LEU A 157 -0.90 -1.44 -2.91
C LEU A 157 0.13 -0.92 -3.93
N ALA A 158 -0.29 -0.74 -5.19
CA ALA A 158 0.62 -0.47 -6.31
C ALA A 158 0.66 1.01 -6.74
N TYR A 159 -0.42 1.78 -6.54
CA TYR A 159 -0.55 3.07 -7.22
C TYR A 159 0.51 4.09 -6.80
N LYS A 160 0.96 4.08 -5.54
CA LYS A 160 1.94 5.08 -5.08
C LYS A 160 3.27 4.92 -5.82
N GLY A 161 3.73 3.69 -6.07
CA GLY A 161 4.93 3.46 -6.88
C GLY A 161 4.75 3.87 -8.35
N VAL A 162 3.55 3.67 -8.91
CA VAL A 162 3.21 4.18 -10.25
C VAL A 162 3.20 5.72 -10.26
N LEU A 163 2.67 6.36 -9.22
CA LEU A 163 2.62 7.81 -9.08
C LEU A 163 4.03 8.41 -9.11
N PHE A 164 4.94 7.88 -8.31
CA PHE A 164 6.34 8.32 -8.30
C PHE A 164 7.04 8.11 -9.65
N SER A 165 6.86 6.94 -10.26
CA SER A 165 7.48 6.61 -11.55
C SER A 165 6.91 7.37 -12.76
N THR A 166 5.81 8.10 -12.59
CA THR A 166 5.22 9.00 -13.60
C THR A 166 5.51 10.47 -13.33
N SER A 167 6.29 10.78 -12.29
CA SER A 167 6.74 12.14 -12.02
C SER A 167 7.86 12.57 -12.99
N SER A 168 8.12 13.87 -13.08
CA SER A 168 9.28 14.39 -13.83
C SER A 168 10.56 14.43 -13.00
N GLN A 169 10.56 13.88 -11.78
CA GLN A 169 11.72 13.95 -10.89
C GLN A 169 12.85 13.03 -11.39
N PRO A 170 14.10 13.54 -11.49
CA PRO A 170 15.24 12.73 -11.89
C PRO A 170 15.37 11.48 -11.01
N GLY A 171 15.71 10.33 -11.60
CA GLY A 171 15.81 9.04 -10.91
C GLY A 171 14.46 8.34 -10.69
N TRP A 172 13.41 9.08 -10.29
CA TRP A 172 12.08 8.52 -10.08
C TRP A 172 11.39 8.16 -11.40
N LYS A 173 11.47 9.05 -12.40
CA LYS A 173 10.85 8.86 -13.72
C LYS A 173 11.36 7.61 -14.46
N ASP A 174 12.61 7.25 -14.21
CA ASP A 174 13.29 6.14 -14.87
C ASP A 174 12.97 4.79 -14.16
N ALA A 175 12.52 4.84 -12.90
CA ALA A 175 12.13 3.68 -12.10
C ALA A 175 10.70 3.19 -12.43
N ARG A 176 10.41 2.84 -13.69
CA ARG A 176 9.08 2.35 -14.15
C ARG A 176 8.58 1.10 -13.42
N TRP A 177 9.49 0.36 -12.79
CA TRP A 177 9.24 -0.86 -12.04
C TRP A 177 8.83 -0.61 -10.57
N LEU A 178 8.86 0.64 -10.11
CA LEU A 178 8.65 1.02 -8.71
C LEU A 178 7.29 0.58 -8.15
N GLY A 179 6.23 0.57 -8.98
CA GLY A 179 4.93 0.03 -8.58
C GLY A 179 4.98 -1.46 -8.21
N GLY A 180 5.71 -2.26 -8.99
CA GLY A 180 5.89 -3.68 -8.70
C GLY A 180 6.77 -3.93 -7.47
N TRP A 181 7.81 -3.12 -7.27
CA TRP A 181 8.64 -3.20 -6.07
C TRP A 181 7.91 -2.82 -4.79
N MET A 182 7.11 -1.76 -4.83
CA MET A 182 6.27 -1.38 -3.69
C MET A 182 5.25 -2.48 -3.38
N ALA A 183 4.62 -3.05 -4.39
CA ALA A 183 3.69 -4.17 -4.21
C ALA A 183 4.37 -5.37 -3.54
N ASN A 184 5.55 -5.76 -4.01
CA ASN A 184 6.32 -6.85 -3.39
C ASN A 184 6.76 -6.52 -1.95
N SER A 185 7.12 -5.27 -1.67
CA SER A 185 7.51 -4.82 -0.33
C SER A 185 6.34 -4.84 0.65
N ALA A 186 5.18 -4.34 0.23
CA ALA A 186 3.97 -4.38 1.02
C ALA A 186 3.49 -5.81 1.26
N LEU A 187 3.57 -6.71 0.28
CA LEU A 187 3.30 -8.14 0.48
C LEU A 187 4.26 -8.78 1.49
N THR A 188 5.54 -8.44 1.43
CA THR A 188 6.54 -8.93 2.39
C THR A 188 6.22 -8.44 3.82
N LEU A 189 5.89 -7.16 3.97
CA LEU A 189 5.44 -6.57 5.23
C LEU A 189 4.18 -7.27 5.74
N GLY A 190 3.16 -7.41 4.90
CA GLY A 190 1.90 -8.07 5.25
C GLY A 190 2.06 -9.50 5.76
N CYS A 191 2.96 -10.28 5.15
CA CYS A 191 3.29 -11.61 5.62
C CYS A 191 3.99 -11.58 7.00
N ALA A 192 4.94 -10.67 7.19
CA ALA A 192 5.64 -10.48 8.47
C ALA A 192 4.70 -10.00 9.58
N GLU A 193 3.77 -9.10 9.27
CA GLU A 193 2.74 -8.61 10.19
C GLU A 193 1.77 -9.72 10.57
N LEU A 194 1.27 -10.50 9.60
CA LEU A 194 0.39 -11.64 9.88
C LEU A 194 1.11 -12.71 10.70
N LEU A 195 2.41 -12.93 10.45
CA LEU A 195 3.26 -13.78 11.28
C LEU A 195 3.33 -13.23 12.72
N ALA A 196 3.57 -11.92 12.91
CA ALA A 196 3.58 -11.32 14.23
C ALA A 196 2.24 -11.48 14.95
N VAL A 197 1.11 -11.22 14.27
CA VAL A 197 -0.24 -11.45 14.80
C VAL A 197 -0.44 -12.92 15.18
N SER A 198 0.02 -13.87 14.37
CA SER A 198 -0.11 -15.31 14.67
C SER A 198 0.67 -15.73 15.92
N VAL A 199 1.83 -15.11 16.18
CA VAL A 199 2.63 -15.36 17.39
C VAL A 199 1.93 -14.73 18.60
N LEU A 200 1.49 -13.48 18.49
CA LEU A 200 0.85 -12.73 19.58
C LEU A 200 -0.51 -13.33 19.99
N THR A 201 -1.22 -13.93 19.05
CA THR A 201 -2.52 -14.59 19.30
C THR A 201 -2.40 -16.07 19.66
N GLY A 202 -1.18 -16.62 19.76
CA GLY A 202 -0.97 -18.00 20.22
C GLY A 202 -1.30 -19.08 19.18
N HIS A 203 -1.09 -18.81 17.89
CA HIS A 203 -1.34 -19.75 16.78
C HIS A 203 -0.01 -20.31 16.20
N PRO A 204 0.69 -21.25 16.88
CA PRO A 204 2.04 -21.69 16.50
C PRO A 204 2.10 -22.41 15.15
N ARG A 205 1.03 -23.12 14.76
CA ARG A 205 0.96 -23.79 13.45
C ARG A 205 0.88 -22.77 12.31
N ALA A 206 0.07 -21.72 12.48
CA ALA A 206 -0.02 -20.63 11.52
C ALA A 206 1.31 -19.87 11.44
N ALA A 207 1.93 -19.59 12.59
CA ALA A 207 3.24 -18.94 12.66
C ALA A 207 4.33 -19.75 11.93
N ALA A 208 4.37 -21.07 12.12
CA ALA A 208 5.34 -21.94 11.44
C ALA A 208 5.16 -21.89 9.91
N ALA A 209 3.93 -21.94 9.41
CA ALA A 209 3.63 -21.82 7.99
C ALA A 209 3.98 -20.43 7.43
N LEU A 210 3.71 -19.36 8.16
CA LEU A 210 4.02 -18.00 7.72
C LEU A 210 5.52 -17.70 7.76
N ARG A 211 6.30 -18.33 8.64
CA ARG A 211 7.77 -18.16 8.69
C ARG A 211 8.45 -18.59 7.39
N THR A 212 8.04 -19.72 6.81
CA THR A 212 8.63 -20.21 5.56
C THR A 212 8.28 -19.27 4.40
N VAL A 213 7.02 -18.82 4.33
CA VAL A 213 6.55 -17.86 3.33
C VAL A 213 7.28 -16.52 3.47
N ALA A 214 7.41 -16.00 4.69
CA ALA A 214 8.11 -14.75 4.96
C ALA A 214 9.59 -14.81 4.54
N ALA A 215 10.28 -15.93 4.82
CA ALA A 215 11.66 -16.13 4.38
C ALA A 215 11.80 -16.07 2.84
N VAL A 216 10.89 -16.73 2.11
CA VAL A 216 10.88 -16.69 0.64
C VAL A 216 10.60 -15.28 0.12
N LEU A 217 9.59 -14.59 0.67
CA LEU A 217 9.24 -13.23 0.25
C LEU A 217 10.36 -12.23 0.53
N LEU A 218 11.05 -12.36 1.67
CA LEU A 218 12.23 -11.56 1.99
C LEU A 218 13.33 -11.73 0.94
N LEU A 219 13.64 -12.97 0.56
CA LEU A 219 14.61 -13.25 -0.51
C LEU A 219 14.18 -12.65 -1.85
N LEU A 220 12.90 -12.80 -2.21
CA LEU A 220 12.34 -12.20 -3.42
C LEU A 220 12.38 -10.66 -3.37
N ASN A 221 12.26 -10.06 -2.19
CA ASN A 221 12.35 -8.61 -1.99
C ASN A 221 13.78 -8.06 -2.11
N LEU A 222 14.79 -8.86 -1.77
CA LEU A 222 16.19 -8.45 -1.95
C LEU A 222 16.59 -8.30 -3.41
N ILE A 223 16.01 -9.08 -4.33
CA ILE A 223 16.32 -9.01 -5.76
C ILE A 223 16.07 -7.61 -6.35
N PRO A 224 14.84 -7.05 -6.30
CA PRO A 224 14.57 -5.72 -6.83
C PRO A 224 15.16 -4.60 -5.99
N THR A 225 15.40 -4.83 -4.69
CA THR A 225 16.12 -3.86 -3.84
C THR A 225 17.59 -3.74 -4.25
N GLY A 226 18.23 -4.85 -4.66
CA GLY A 226 19.58 -4.83 -5.23
C GLY A 226 19.70 -4.03 -6.53
N LEU A 227 18.63 -4.00 -7.34
CA LEU A 227 18.56 -3.19 -8.58
C LEU A 227 18.54 -1.68 -8.32
N LEU A 228 18.24 -1.21 -7.10
CA LEU A 228 18.32 0.23 -6.75
C LEU A 228 19.77 0.74 -6.69
N PHE A 229 20.74 -0.16 -6.53
CA PHE A 229 22.14 0.18 -6.29
C PHE A 229 23.04 -0.10 -7.50
N LEU A 230 22.47 -0.51 -8.64
CA LEU A 230 23.15 -0.73 -9.93
C LEU A 230 22.84 0.42 -10.89
#